data_AF-A0A8C1XKN0-F1
#
_entry.id   AF-A0A8C1XKN0-F1
#
_cell.length_a   1.000
_cell.length_b   1.000
_cell.length_c   1.000
_cell.angle_alpha   90.00
_cell.angle_beta   90.00
_cell.angle_gamma   90.00
#
_symmetry.space_group_name_H-M   'P 1'
#
loop_
_entity.id
_entity.type
_entity.pdbx_description
1 polymer ?
#
loop_
_entity_poly.entity_id
_entity_poly.type
_entity_poly.pdbx_seq_one_letter_code
_entity_poly.pdbx_strand_id
1 'polypeptide(L)'
;MADAEGKNDTCGTVCLKYLLFIFNLFFWLAGGAVMAVGIWTLVDKSDYISLLSSNTYSAAAFILIGAGAVVVLTGILGCCATIREQRGLLRVLNAELRADLKERMVQNYQQPGQEHITRAIDNLQQDLKCCGSNSSADWREGAWIQIFADGRLVPDSCCKTPTVACGVRDHPSNIYKVEGGCISKLEEFILQHLIVLGSVGLGIAFIQIVGMIFTCCLYQSLKEEIY
;
A
#
# COMPACT_ATOMS: atom_id res chain seq x y z
N MET A 1 15.26 -16.73 -31.15
CA MET A 1 14.82 -15.34 -30.90
C MET A 1 13.52 -15.40 -30.14
N ALA A 2 13.62 -15.42 -28.81
CA ALA A 2 12.51 -15.29 -27.88
C ALA A 2 13.16 -14.95 -26.54
N ASP A 3 13.45 -13.66 -26.34
CA ASP A 3 13.88 -13.15 -25.05
C ASP A 3 12.72 -13.28 -24.07
N ALA A 4 12.91 -14.15 -23.09
CA ALA A 4 12.08 -14.25 -21.91
C ALA A 4 12.40 -13.04 -21.02
N GLU A 5 11.66 -11.96 -21.22
CA GLU A 5 11.65 -10.83 -20.29
C GLU A 5 10.89 -11.27 -19.03
N GLY A 6 11.64 -11.81 -18.07
CA GLY A 6 11.18 -12.06 -16.72
C GLY A 6 10.76 -10.74 -16.08
N LYS A 7 9.46 -10.51 -15.99
CA LYS A 7 8.87 -9.37 -15.29
C LYS A 7 9.01 -9.57 -13.78
N ASN A 8 10.20 -9.30 -13.26
CA ASN A 8 10.42 -9.04 -11.84
C ASN A 8 9.86 -7.65 -11.52
N ASP A 9 8.57 -7.57 -11.21
CA ASP A 9 7.96 -6.36 -10.64
C ASP A 9 8.64 -6.06 -9.30
N THR A 10 9.64 -5.20 -9.36
CA THR A 10 10.58 -4.93 -8.28
C THR A 10 9.95 -3.95 -7.28
N CYS A 11 10.31 -4.09 -6.01
CA CYS A 11 10.02 -3.14 -4.91
C CYS A 11 10.21 -1.66 -5.33
N GLY A 12 11.14 -1.39 -6.25
CA GLY A 12 11.39 -0.07 -6.84
C GLY A 12 10.18 0.54 -7.56
N THR A 13 9.38 -0.24 -8.29
CA THR A 13 8.21 0.26 -9.02
C THR A 13 7.10 0.69 -8.07
N VAL A 14 6.96 0.01 -6.93
CA VAL A 14 6.01 0.37 -5.86
C VAL A 14 6.45 1.66 -5.18
N CYS A 15 7.71 1.76 -4.79
CA CYS A 15 8.29 2.96 -4.17
C CYS A 15 8.17 4.19 -5.09
N LEU A 16 8.49 4.03 -6.37
CA LEU A 16 8.42 5.10 -7.37
C LEU A 16 6.99 5.62 -7.58
N LYS A 17 5.99 4.73 -7.51
CA LYS A 17 4.57 5.11 -7.57
C LYS A 17 4.10 5.92 -6.36
N TYR A 18 4.51 5.54 -5.15
CA TYR A 18 4.22 6.32 -3.93
C TYR A 18 4.90 7.69 -3.96
N LEU A 19 6.15 7.73 -4.41
CA LEU A 19 6.89 8.97 -4.59
C LEU A 19 6.18 9.89 -5.59
N LEU A 20 5.77 9.38 -6.75
CA LEU A 20 4.99 10.13 -7.74
C LEU A 20 3.64 10.63 -7.21
N PHE A 21 2.95 9.84 -6.38
CA PHE A 21 1.71 10.27 -5.74
C PHE A 21 1.93 11.47 -4.83
N ILE A 22 2.99 11.44 -4.02
CA ILE A 22 3.31 12.48 -3.04
C ILE A 22 3.78 13.76 -3.73
N PHE A 23 4.66 13.66 -4.73
CA PHE A 23 5.08 14.82 -5.52
C PHE A 23 3.89 15.46 -6.24
N ASN A 24 2.98 14.68 -6.83
CA ASN A 24 1.76 15.21 -7.44
C ASN A 24 0.83 15.87 -6.42
N LEU A 25 0.77 15.38 -5.18
CA LEU A 25 0.01 16.01 -4.10
C LEU A 25 0.62 17.36 -3.70
N PHE A 26 1.95 17.45 -3.59
CA PHE A 26 2.62 18.73 -3.33
C PHE A 26 2.38 19.75 -4.44
N PHE A 27 2.49 19.34 -5.70
CA PHE A 27 2.18 20.23 -6.84
C PHE A 27 0.71 20.67 -6.83
N TRP A 28 -0.21 19.77 -6.48
CA TRP A 28 -1.63 20.09 -6.34
C TRP A 28 -1.89 21.15 -5.25
N LEU A 29 -1.30 21.00 -4.07
CA LEU A 29 -1.39 21.98 -2.97
C LEU A 29 -0.78 23.33 -3.36
N ALA A 30 0.39 23.31 -4.01
CA ALA A 30 1.05 24.52 -4.49
C ALA A 30 0.19 25.24 -5.55
N GLY A 31 -0.38 24.50 -6.50
CA GLY A 31 -1.30 25.06 -7.52
C GLY A 31 -2.55 25.68 -6.90
N GLY A 32 -3.12 25.03 -5.86
CA GLY A 32 -4.24 25.56 -5.10
C GLY A 32 -3.91 26.86 -4.37
N ALA A 33 -2.72 26.96 -3.75
CA ALA A 33 -2.25 28.17 -3.11
C ALA A 33 -2.05 29.32 -4.11
N VAL A 34 -1.42 29.05 -5.26
CA VAL A 34 -1.23 30.05 -6.34
C VAL A 34 -2.57 30.56 -6.87
N MET A 35 -3.54 29.65 -7.08
CA MET A 35 -4.89 30.02 -7.50
C MET A 35 -5.61 30.88 -6.44
N ALA A 36 -5.48 30.55 -5.15
CA ALA A 36 -6.06 31.33 -4.06
C ALA A 36 -5.48 32.75 -4.00
N VAL A 37 -4.16 32.92 -4.18
CA VAL A 37 -3.51 34.24 -4.26
C VAL A 37 -4.02 35.04 -5.45
N GLY A 38 -4.20 34.39 -6.62
CA GLY A 38 -4.78 35.02 -7.81
C GLY A 38 -6.23 35.50 -7.61
N ILE A 39 -7.06 34.71 -6.91
CA ILE A 39 -8.44 35.10 -6.57
C ILE A 39 -8.44 36.24 -5.55
N TRP A 40 -7.62 36.14 -4.49
CA TRP A 40 -7.50 37.16 -3.45
C TRP A 40 -7.14 38.53 -4.05
N THR A 41 -6.18 38.54 -4.97
CA THR A 41 -5.75 39.78 -5.66
C THR A 41 -6.85 40.40 -6.52
N LEU A 42 -7.79 39.63 -7.06
CA LEU A 42 -8.95 40.19 -7.77
C LEU A 42 -10.02 40.72 -6.81
N VAL A 43 -10.26 40.04 -5.69
CA VAL A 43 -11.29 40.40 -4.70
C VAL A 43 -10.90 41.67 -3.94
N ASP A 44 -9.68 41.74 -3.41
CA ASP A 44 -9.18 42.90 -2.65
C ASP A 44 -9.11 44.19 -3.51
N LYS A 45 -9.08 44.03 -4.83
CA LYS A 45 -8.98 45.14 -5.78
C LYS A 45 -10.33 45.67 -6.28
N SER A 46 -11.48 45.06 -5.95
CA SER A 46 -12.79 45.63 -6.30
C SER A 46 -12.92 47.09 -5.90
N ASP A 47 -12.24 47.48 -4.82
CA ASP A 47 -12.35 48.80 -4.20
C ASP A 47 -11.30 49.81 -4.71
N TYR A 48 -10.23 49.35 -5.38
CA TYR A 48 -9.14 50.17 -5.92
C TYR A 48 -9.12 50.25 -7.47
N ILE A 49 -9.94 49.45 -8.15
CA ILE A 49 -10.05 49.40 -9.62
C ILE A 49 -10.39 50.78 -10.23
N SER A 50 -11.00 51.68 -9.47
CA SER A 50 -11.30 53.05 -9.92
C SER A 50 -10.09 53.99 -9.92
N LEU A 51 -8.96 53.62 -9.30
CA LEU A 51 -7.79 54.52 -9.11
C LEU A 51 -6.50 54.02 -9.77
N LEU A 52 -6.40 52.74 -10.14
CA LEU A 52 -5.22 52.15 -10.77
C LEU A 52 -5.56 51.66 -12.19
N SER A 53 -5.38 52.55 -13.18
CA SER A 53 -5.54 52.28 -14.63
C SER A 53 -4.37 51.47 -15.21
N SER A 54 -3.96 50.37 -14.58
CA SER A 54 -2.88 49.52 -15.07
C SER A 54 -3.37 48.10 -15.35
N ASN A 55 -3.67 47.84 -16.63
CA ASN A 55 -4.08 46.53 -17.18
C ASN A 55 -3.10 45.37 -16.87
N THR A 56 -1.89 45.69 -16.44
CA THR A 56 -0.83 44.72 -16.11
C THR A 56 -1.14 43.90 -14.87
N TYR A 57 -1.78 44.49 -13.84
CA TYR A 57 -2.05 43.77 -12.59
C TYR A 57 -3.21 42.77 -12.73
N SER A 58 -4.28 43.14 -13.44
CA SER A 58 -5.39 42.23 -13.75
C SER A 58 -4.94 41.08 -14.65
N ALA A 59 -4.12 41.38 -15.67
CA ALA A 59 -3.51 40.37 -16.52
C ALA A 59 -2.65 39.38 -15.71
N ALA A 60 -1.83 39.86 -14.77
CA ALA A 60 -1.02 39.01 -13.90
C ALA A 60 -1.88 38.09 -13.01
N ALA A 61 -2.97 38.61 -12.43
CA ALA A 61 -3.90 37.81 -11.62
C ALA A 61 -4.60 36.71 -12.44
N PHE A 62 -5.07 37.01 -13.65
CA PHE A 62 -5.66 36.00 -14.54
C PHE A 62 -4.65 34.92 -14.97
N ILE A 63 -3.39 35.29 -15.20
CA ILE A 63 -2.31 34.34 -15.49
C ILE A 63 -2.07 33.41 -14.28
N LEU A 64 -2.01 33.95 -13.07
CA LEU A 64 -1.86 33.16 -11.83
C LEU A 64 -3.02 32.18 -11.62
N ILE A 65 -4.25 32.62 -11.83
CA ILE A 65 -5.44 31.76 -11.75
C ILE A 65 -5.39 30.65 -12.79
N GLY A 66 -5.09 30.99 -14.05
CA GLY A 66 -5.01 30.01 -15.14
C GLY A 66 -3.91 28.98 -14.92
N ALA A 67 -2.70 29.42 -14.56
CA ALA A 67 -1.58 28.53 -14.26
C ALA A 67 -1.87 27.63 -13.05
N GLY A 68 -2.43 28.20 -11.96
CA GLY A 68 -2.84 27.44 -10.78
C GLY A 68 -3.89 26.38 -11.11
N ALA A 69 -4.90 26.72 -11.91
CA ALA A 69 -5.95 25.79 -12.34
C ALA A 69 -5.39 24.62 -13.16
N VAL A 70 -4.46 24.87 -14.09
CA VAL A 70 -3.82 23.81 -14.89
C VAL A 70 -3.05 22.84 -13.99
N VAL A 71 -2.26 23.36 -13.04
CA VAL A 71 -1.49 22.52 -12.09
C VAL A 71 -2.42 21.69 -11.19
N VAL A 72 -3.52 22.27 -10.74
CA VAL A 72 -4.55 21.55 -9.96
C VAL A 72 -5.17 20.43 -10.79
N LEU A 73 -5.53 20.68 -12.05
CA LEU A 73 -6.12 19.67 -12.93
C LEU A 73 -5.15 18.51 -13.24
N THR A 74 -3.90 18.81 -13.56
CA THR A 74 -2.88 17.77 -13.82
C THR A 74 -2.58 16.95 -12.56
N GLY A 75 -2.56 17.59 -11.38
CA GLY A 75 -2.42 16.90 -10.08
C GLY A 75 -3.59 15.94 -9.79
N ILE A 76 -4.83 16.35 -10.06
CA ILE A 76 -6.02 15.49 -9.90
C ILE A 76 -5.95 14.28 -10.85
N LEU A 77 -5.62 14.51 -12.12
CA LEU A 77 -5.49 13.43 -13.10
C LEU A 77 -4.37 12.45 -12.73
N GLY A 78 -3.22 12.95 -12.27
CA GLY A 78 -2.11 12.13 -11.77
C GLY A 78 -2.49 11.31 -10.54
N CYS A 79 -3.22 11.91 -9.60
CA CYS A 79 -3.77 11.23 -8.42
C CYS A 79 -4.78 10.15 -8.81
N CYS A 80 -5.71 10.44 -9.72
CA CYS A 80 -6.69 9.46 -10.21
C CYS A 80 -6.03 8.28 -10.96
N ALA A 81 -5.03 8.55 -11.80
CA ALA A 81 -4.31 7.52 -12.54
C ALA A 81 -3.55 6.58 -11.60
N THR A 82 -2.78 7.15 -10.66
CA THR A 82 -2.00 6.39 -9.67
C THR A 82 -2.90 5.58 -8.73
N ILE A 83 -4.00 6.15 -8.22
CA ILE A 83 -4.96 5.42 -7.37
C ILE A 83 -5.65 4.27 -8.13
N ARG A 84 -6.01 4.46 -9.40
CA ARG A 84 -6.62 3.39 -10.22
C ARG A 84 -5.65 2.24 -10.44
N GLU A 85 -4.39 2.54 -10.73
CA GLU A 85 -3.35 1.53 -10.93
C GLU A 85 -3.04 0.75 -9.64
N GLN A 86 -2.98 1.43 -8.48
CA GLN A 86 -2.82 0.77 -7.19
C GLN A 86 -3.95 -0.23 -6.88
N ARG A 87 -5.20 0.14 -7.18
CA ARG A 87 -6.34 -0.79 -7.01
C ARG A 87 -6.28 -1.99 -7.95
N GLY A 88 -5.76 -1.82 -9.17
CA GLY A 88 -5.55 -2.94 -10.11
C GLY A 88 -4.48 -3.92 -9.60
N LEU A 89 -3.31 -3.39 -9.23
CA LEU A 89 -2.20 -4.18 -8.71
C LEU A 89 -2.57 -4.93 -7.42
N LEU A 90 -3.22 -4.25 -6.48
CA LEU A 90 -3.62 -4.86 -5.21
C LEU A 90 -4.59 -6.04 -5.42
N ARG A 91 -5.49 -5.95 -6.41
CA ARG A 91 -6.40 -7.06 -6.74
C ARG A 91 -5.65 -8.26 -7.31
N VAL A 92 -4.66 -8.03 -8.18
CA VAL A 92 -3.85 -9.11 -8.77
C VAL A 92 -2.99 -9.77 -7.69
N LEU A 93 -2.30 -8.98 -6.87
CA LEU A 93 -1.53 -9.48 -5.73
C LEU A 93 -2.38 -10.32 -4.79
N ASN A 94 -3.59 -9.84 -4.45
CA ASN A 94 -4.53 -10.59 -3.62
C ASN A 94 -4.98 -11.89 -4.29
N ALA A 95 -5.24 -11.88 -5.61
CA ALA A 95 -5.65 -13.09 -6.33
C ALA A 95 -4.53 -14.14 -6.40
N GLU A 96 -3.29 -13.73 -6.64
CA GLU A 96 -2.12 -14.63 -6.63
C GLU A 96 -1.87 -15.21 -5.23
N LEU A 97 -1.89 -14.35 -4.20
CA LEU A 97 -1.75 -14.77 -2.81
C LEU A 97 -2.82 -15.79 -2.41
N ARG A 98 -4.09 -15.55 -2.83
CA ARG A 98 -5.21 -16.46 -2.59
C ARG A 98 -4.98 -17.83 -3.19
N ALA A 99 -4.51 -17.89 -4.43
CA ALA A 99 -4.26 -19.13 -5.14
C ALA A 99 -3.11 -19.92 -4.49
N ASP A 100 -1.96 -19.28 -4.26
CA ASP A 100 -0.77 -19.93 -3.68
C ASP A 100 -1.03 -20.39 -2.24
N LEU A 101 -1.70 -19.58 -1.41
CA LEU A 101 -2.03 -19.99 -0.04
C LEU A 101 -3.01 -21.16 0.00
N LYS A 102 -4.05 -21.15 -0.86
CA LYS A 102 -5.00 -22.27 -0.95
C LYS A 102 -4.28 -23.55 -1.37
N GLU A 103 -3.43 -23.49 -2.39
CA GLU A 103 -2.66 -24.64 -2.85
C GLU A 103 -1.73 -25.19 -1.76
N ARG A 104 -0.92 -24.32 -1.13
CA ARG A 104 0.00 -24.75 -0.07
C ARG A 104 -0.72 -25.35 1.13
N MET A 105 -1.86 -24.78 1.52
CA MET A 105 -2.62 -25.26 2.66
C MET A 105 -3.32 -26.59 2.39
N VAL A 106 -3.91 -26.76 1.21
CA VAL A 106 -4.75 -27.92 0.90
C VAL A 106 -3.92 -29.10 0.35
N GLN A 107 -2.85 -28.83 -0.39
CA GLN A 107 -2.05 -29.86 -1.05
C GLN A 107 -0.74 -30.18 -0.33
N ASN A 108 -0.04 -29.17 0.19
CA ASN A 108 1.33 -29.33 0.70
C ASN A 108 1.44 -29.45 2.23
N TYR A 109 0.34 -29.26 2.96
CA TYR A 109 0.32 -29.37 4.40
C TYR A 109 0.63 -30.80 4.87
N GLN A 110 1.62 -30.95 5.75
CA GLN A 110 2.19 -32.21 6.25
C GLN A 110 2.68 -33.18 5.15
N GLN A 111 2.94 -32.70 3.94
CA GLN A 111 3.57 -33.53 2.91
C GLN A 111 5.06 -33.79 3.23
N PRO A 112 5.60 -34.97 2.89
CA PRO A 112 7.03 -35.27 3.05
C PRO A 112 7.90 -34.23 2.33
N GLY A 113 8.89 -33.68 3.03
CA GLY A 113 9.79 -32.64 2.50
C GLY A 113 9.25 -31.20 2.55
N GLN A 114 7.99 -30.99 2.98
CA GLN A 114 7.33 -29.67 3.07
C GLN A 114 7.10 -29.22 4.52
N GLU A 115 7.99 -29.60 5.45
CA GLU A 115 7.88 -29.23 6.88
C GLU A 115 7.84 -27.71 7.10
N HIS A 116 8.59 -26.95 6.29
CA HIS A 116 8.61 -25.49 6.35
C HIS A 116 7.25 -24.88 5.99
N ILE A 117 6.53 -25.45 5.02
CA ILE A 117 5.17 -25.03 4.64
C ILE A 117 4.21 -25.33 5.79
N THR A 118 4.32 -26.52 6.38
CA THR A 118 3.48 -26.92 7.52
C THR A 118 3.66 -25.97 8.70
N ARG A 119 4.91 -25.69 9.09
CA ARG A 119 5.21 -24.75 10.17
C ARG A 119 4.72 -23.33 9.87
N ALA A 120 4.89 -22.88 8.62
CA ALA A 120 4.40 -21.57 8.21
C ALA A 120 2.87 -21.47 8.30
N ILE A 121 2.15 -22.54 7.92
CA ILE A 121 0.69 -22.61 8.04
C ILE A 121 0.26 -22.67 9.52
N ASP A 122 0.95 -23.44 10.35
CA ASP A 122 0.62 -23.54 11.79
C ASP A 122 0.79 -22.18 12.48
N ASN A 123 1.90 -21.48 12.19
CA ASN A 123 2.13 -20.13 12.69
C ASN A 123 1.10 -19.15 12.14
N LEU A 124 0.79 -19.20 10.84
CA LEU A 124 -0.22 -18.35 10.22
C LEU A 124 -1.58 -18.48 10.93
N GLN A 125 -2.01 -19.70 11.24
CA GLN A 125 -3.29 -19.95 11.91
C GLN A 125 -3.33 -19.44 13.35
N GLN A 126 -2.24 -19.62 14.10
CA GLN A 126 -2.15 -19.17 15.49
C GLN A 126 -1.95 -17.65 15.60
N ASP A 127 -1.04 -17.09 14.81
CA ASP A 127 -0.68 -15.67 14.87
C ASP A 127 -1.82 -14.80 14.35
N LEU A 128 -2.46 -15.21 13.24
CA LEU A 128 -3.58 -14.47 12.64
C LEU A 128 -4.95 -14.95 13.11
N LYS A 129 -5.01 -15.95 14.00
CA LYS A 129 -6.24 -16.46 14.62
C LYS A 129 -7.31 -16.82 13.58
N CYS A 130 -6.95 -17.69 12.66
CA CYS A 130 -7.77 -18.10 11.51
C CYS A 130 -7.66 -19.62 11.28
N CYS A 131 -8.56 -20.19 10.49
CA CYS A 131 -8.51 -21.61 10.13
C CYS A 131 -8.98 -21.84 8.69
N GLY A 132 -8.17 -22.57 7.93
CA GLY A 132 -8.41 -22.79 6.50
C GLY A 132 -8.07 -21.56 5.65
N SER A 133 -8.05 -21.72 4.33
CA SER A 133 -7.68 -20.65 3.41
C SER A 133 -8.76 -19.57 3.36
N ASN A 134 -9.98 -19.95 2.98
CA ASN A 134 -11.19 -19.14 2.98
C ASN A 134 -12.16 -19.59 4.09
N SER A 135 -12.10 -20.86 4.49
CA SER A 135 -12.93 -21.43 5.55
C SER A 135 -12.28 -22.68 6.14
N SER A 136 -12.62 -23.01 7.40
CA SER A 136 -12.20 -24.27 8.04
C SER A 136 -12.64 -25.51 7.26
N ALA A 137 -13.66 -25.40 6.40
CA ALA A 137 -14.11 -26.48 5.53
C ALA A 137 -13.11 -26.86 4.42
N ASP A 138 -12.20 -25.96 4.06
CA ASP A 138 -11.22 -26.20 2.98
C ASP A 138 -10.34 -27.43 3.26
N TRP A 139 -10.13 -27.75 4.54
CA TRP A 139 -9.40 -28.94 4.97
C TRP A 139 -10.03 -30.25 4.51
N ARG A 140 -11.34 -30.27 4.22
CA ARG A 140 -12.05 -31.45 3.71
C ARG A 140 -11.70 -31.76 2.25
N GLU A 141 -11.18 -30.79 1.52
CA GLU A 141 -10.80 -30.91 0.10
C GLU A 141 -9.31 -31.28 -0.07
N GLY A 142 -8.53 -31.29 1.01
CA GLY A 142 -7.07 -31.41 0.96
C GLY A 142 -6.54 -32.82 1.04
N ALA A 143 -5.35 -33.04 0.47
CA ALA A 143 -4.65 -34.33 0.52
C ALA A 143 -4.38 -34.79 1.97
N TRP A 144 -4.24 -33.83 2.88
CA TRP A 144 -4.06 -34.07 4.32
C TRP A 144 -5.19 -34.89 4.95
N ILE A 145 -6.45 -34.69 4.54
CA ILE A 145 -7.61 -35.30 5.21
C ILE A 145 -7.61 -36.83 5.08
N GLN A 146 -7.06 -37.35 3.99
CA GLN A 146 -7.07 -38.79 3.69
C GLN A 146 -5.92 -39.54 4.37
N ILE A 147 -4.82 -38.85 4.67
CA ILE A 147 -3.55 -39.50 5.04
C ILE A 147 -3.18 -39.23 6.50
N PHE A 148 -3.42 -38.02 7.00
CA PHE A 148 -2.86 -37.54 8.27
C PHE A 148 -3.89 -37.01 9.27
N ALA A 149 -5.16 -36.89 8.86
CA ALA A 149 -6.20 -36.34 9.73
C ALA A 149 -6.43 -37.15 11.00
N ASP A 150 -6.36 -38.49 10.93
CA ASP A 150 -6.58 -39.38 12.09
C ASP A 150 -7.88 -39.03 12.85
N GLY A 151 -8.99 -38.88 12.11
CA GLY A 151 -10.30 -38.48 12.64
C GLY A 151 -10.48 -36.99 12.93
N ARG A 152 -9.44 -36.15 12.73
CA ARG A 152 -9.55 -34.69 12.83
C ARG A 152 -10.26 -34.09 11.62
N LEU A 153 -11.05 -33.05 11.84
CA LEU A 153 -11.72 -32.28 10.79
C LEU A 153 -10.87 -31.10 10.31
N VAL A 154 -9.97 -30.62 11.16
CA VAL A 154 -9.02 -29.53 10.90
C VAL A 154 -7.70 -29.83 11.62
N PRO A 155 -6.57 -29.22 11.23
CA PRO A 155 -5.33 -29.34 11.99
C PRO A 155 -5.42 -28.77 13.40
N ASP A 156 -4.57 -29.25 14.31
CA ASP A 156 -4.59 -28.81 15.71
C ASP A 156 -4.16 -27.33 15.86
N SER A 157 -3.42 -26.78 14.89
CA SER A 157 -3.10 -25.35 14.77
C SER A 157 -4.30 -24.47 14.43
N CYS A 158 -5.46 -25.02 14.07
CA CYS A 158 -6.71 -24.25 13.98
C CYS A 158 -7.37 -24.01 15.33
N CYS A 159 -6.97 -24.73 16.38
CA CYS A 159 -7.60 -24.65 17.69
C CYS A 159 -7.13 -23.42 18.45
N LYS A 160 -8.03 -22.83 19.25
CA LYS A 160 -7.70 -21.71 20.14
C LYS A 160 -6.71 -22.12 21.23
N THR A 161 -6.79 -23.37 21.64
CA THR A 161 -5.84 -24.01 22.56
C THR A 161 -5.30 -25.24 21.85
N PRO A 162 -4.08 -25.16 21.28
CA PRO A 162 -3.49 -26.27 20.55
C PRO A 162 -3.21 -27.42 21.52
N THR A 163 -3.94 -28.52 21.34
CA THR A 163 -3.69 -29.79 22.02
C THR A 163 -3.76 -30.92 21.00
N VAL A 164 -3.09 -32.03 21.28
CA VAL A 164 -3.13 -33.21 20.39
C VAL A 164 -4.59 -33.60 20.15
N ALA A 165 -4.97 -33.71 18.87
CA ALA A 165 -6.31 -34.09 18.44
C ALA A 165 -7.46 -33.15 18.86
N CYS A 166 -7.19 -31.86 19.12
CA CYS A 166 -8.25 -30.87 19.32
C CYS A 166 -9.09 -30.65 18.06
N GLY A 167 -8.50 -30.90 16.88
CA GLY A 167 -9.12 -30.71 15.56
C GLY A 167 -10.28 -31.65 15.22
N VAL A 168 -10.61 -32.61 16.09
CA VAL A 168 -11.76 -33.53 15.92
C VAL A 168 -13.10 -32.79 15.98
N ARG A 169 -13.16 -31.62 16.65
CA ARG A 169 -14.39 -30.82 16.79
C ARG A 169 -14.22 -29.44 16.19
N ASP A 170 -14.97 -29.13 15.13
CA ASP A 170 -14.91 -27.86 14.41
C ASP A 170 -15.89 -26.80 14.95
N HIS A 171 -16.08 -26.72 16.28
CA HIS A 171 -17.00 -25.75 16.89
C HIS A 171 -16.37 -24.34 16.99
N PRO A 172 -17.13 -23.23 16.80
CA PRO A 172 -16.62 -21.86 16.93
C PRO A 172 -15.96 -21.53 18.28
N SER A 173 -16.31 -22.25 19.34
CA SER A 173 -15.67 -22.11 20.65
C SER A 173 -14.29 -22.76 20.72
N ASN A 174 -14.04 -23.79 19.91
CA ASN A 174 -12.80 -24.58 19.93
C ASN A 174 -11.78 -24.09 18.89
N ILE A 175 -12.24 -23.69 17.70
CA ILE A 175 -11.38 -23.30 16.58
C ILE A 175 -11.59 -21.85 16.16
N TYR A 176 -10.63 -21.28 15.47
CA TYR A 176 -10.75 -19.94 14.89
C TYR A 176 -11.60 -19.93 13.62
N LYS A 177 -12.90 -19.62 13.74
CA LYS A 177 -13.78 -19.38 12.60
C LYS A 177 -13.89 -17.89 12.31
N VAL A 178 -13.34 -17.48 11.18
CA VAL A 178 -13.34 -16.09 10.70
C VAL A 178 -13.89 -16.07 9.28
N GLU A 179 -14.70 -15.08 8.97
CA GLU A 179 -15.19 -14.86 7.60
C GLU A 179 -14.01 -14.56 6.67
N GLY A 180 -13.93 -15.27 5.54
CA GLY A 180 -12.81 -15.15 4.61
C GLY A 180 -11.52 -15.88 5.02
N GLY A 181 -11.54 -16.62 6.13
CA GLY A 181 -10.46 -17.52 6.54
C GLY A 181 -9.12 -16.83 6.79
N CYS A 182 -8.02 -17.57 6.62
CA CYS A 182 -6.67 -17.02 6.77
C CYS A 182 -6.29 -16.06 5.64
N ILE A 183 -6.87 -16.19 4.45
CA ILE A 183 -6.63 -15.28 3.33
C ILE A 183 -6.96 -13.84 3.72
N SER A 184 -8.17 -13.60 4.23
CA SER A 184 -8.59 -12.24 4.57
C SER A 184 -7.75 -11.66 5.70
N LYS A 185 -7.38 -12.48 6.69
CA LYS A 185 -6.51 -12.05 7.79
C LYS A 185 -5.09 -11.75 7.32
N LEU A 186 -4.55 -12.54 6.40
CA LEU A 186 -3.24 -12.32 5.82
C LEU A 186 -3.21 -11.08 4.92
N GLU A 187 -4.26 -10.83 4.14
CA GLU A 187 -4.42 -9.60 3.37
C GLU A 187 -4.43 -8.36 4.29
N GLU A 188 -5.20 -8.40 5.38
CA GLU A 188 -5.22 -7.34 6.40
C GLU A 188 -3.83 -7.12 7.03
N PHE A 189 -3.16 -8.20 7.41
CA PHE A 189 -1.82 -8.17 8.00
C PHE A 189 -0.80 -7.54 7.03
N ILE A 190 -0.76 -8.00 5.79
CA ILE A 190 0.16 -7.49 4.76
C ILE A 190 -0.11 -5.99 4.50
N LEU A 191 -1.38 -5.59 4.35
CA LEU A 191 -1.74 -4.20 4.13
C LEU A 191 -1.31 -3.29 5.29
N GLN A 192 -1.50 -3.73 6.53
CA GLN A 192 -1.06 -2.97 7.70
C GLN A 192 0.47 -2.81 7.72
N HIS A 193 1.22 -3.87 7.44
CA HIS A 193 2.67 -3.78 7.37
C HIS A 193 3.18 -2.91 6.21
N LEU A 194 2.54 -2.97 5.04
CA LEU A 194 2.86 -2.11 3.90
C LEU A 194 2.64 -0.63 4.20
N ILE A 195 1.57 -0.29 4.94
CA ILE A 195 1.32 1.10 5.37
C ILE A 195 2.43 1.60 6.29
N VAL A 196 2.86 0.78 7.26
CA VAL A 196 3.96 1.14 8.17
C VAL A 196 5.26 1.35 7.39
N LEU A 197 5.66 0.38 6.55
CA LEU A 197 6.86 0.48 5.72
C LEU A 197 6.82 1.70 4.79
N GLY A 198 5.68 1.97 4.17
CA GLY A 198 5.47 3.12 3.29
C GLY A 198 5.63 4.44 4.04
N SER A 199 5.06 4.56 5.24
CA SER A 199 5.17 5.78 6.06
C SER A 199 6.61 6.04 6.53
N VAL A 200 7.34 4.99 6.94
CA VAL A 200 8.75 5.08 7.35
C VAL A 200 9.63 5.50 6.18
N GLY A 201 9.46 4.86 5.02
CA GLY A 201 10.21 5.20 3.81
C GLY A 201 9.99 6.65 3.38
N LEU A 202 8.76 7.15 3.47
CA LEU A 202 8.45 8.55 3.19
C LEU A 202 9.13 9.52 4.17
N GLY A 203 9.08 9.23 5.48
CA GLY A 203 9.73 10.05 6.49
C GLY A 203 11.23 10.17 6.24
N ILE A 204 11.89 9.07 5.91
CA ILE A 204 13.32 9.05 5.56
C ILE A 204 13.59 9.90 4.31
N ALA A 205 12.79 9.74 3.25
CA ALA A 205 12.95 10.53 2.03
C ALA A 205 12.84 12.04 2.28
N PHE A 206 11.89 12.47 3.11
CA PHE A 206 11.73 13.86 3.50
C PHE A 206 12.96 14.40 4.25
N ILE A 207 13.47 13.64 5.23
CA ILE A 207 14.68 14.01 5.98
C ILE A 207 15.88 14.13 5.03
N GLN A 208 16.00 13.23 4.06
CA GLN A 208 17.06 13.25 3.06
C GLN A 208 17.05 14.54 2.24
N ILE A 209 15.87 14.98 1.79
CA ILE A 209 15.70 16.20 1.00
C ILE A 209 16.11 17.44 1.83
N VAL A 210 15.68 17.51 3.09
CA VAL A 210 16.05 18.59 4.00
C VAL A 210 17.57 18.63 4.24
N GLY A 211 18.19 17.47 4.44
CA GLY A 211 19.65 17.36 4.58
C GLY A 211 20.41 17.83 3.34
N MET A 212 19.91 17.53 2.14
CA MET A 212 20.49 18.04 0.89
C MET A 212 20.40 19.56 0.79
N ILE A 213 19.28 20.16 1.18
CA ILE A 213 19.10 21.63 1.18
C ILE A 213 20.11 22.29 2.12
N PHE A 214 20.20 21.83 3.37
CA PHE A 214 21.15 22.39 4.34
C PHE A 214 22.61 22.25 3.88
N THR A 215 22.96 21.11 3.29
CA THR A 215 24.30 20.88 2.75
C THR A 215 24.63 21.88 1.64
N CYS A 216 23.69 22.13 0.73
CA CYS A 216 23.84 23.14 -0.33
C CYS A 216 23.97 24.56 0.23
N CYS A 217 23.16 24.93 1.22
CA CYS A 217 23.24 26.25 1.86
C CYS A 217 24.57 26.46 2.59
N LEU A 218 25.03 25.46 3.35
CA LEU A 218 26.32 25.52 4.03
C LEU A 218 27.47 25.63 3.03
N TYR A 219 27.42 24.87 1.94
CA TYR A 219 28.44 24.94 0.88
C TYR A 219 28.50 26.33 0.24
N GLN A 220 27.36 26.97 0.00
CA GLN A 220 27.32 28.35 -0.53
C GLN A 220 27.91 29.34 0.48
N SER A 221 27.53 29.25 1.75
CA SER A 221 28.05 30.13 2.81
C SER A 221 29.56 29.99 3.00
N LEU A 222 30.10 28.78 2.96
CA LEU A 222 31.55 28.54 3.06
C LEU A 222 32.31 29.05 1.84
N LYS A 223 31.70 28.98 0.65
CA LYS A 223 32.31 29.53 -0.57
C LYS A 223 32.46 31.05 -0.50
N GLU A 224 31.51 31.74 0.12
CA GLU A 224 31.56 33.20 0.31
C GLU A 224 32.63 33.64 1.32
N GLU A 225 32.96 32.82 2.34
CA GLU A 225 34.05 33.16 3.28
C GLU A 225 35.46 32.97 2.69
N ILE A 226 35.62 32.13 1.66
CA ILE A 226 36.93 31.79 1.07
C ILE A 226 37.33 32.76 -0.07
N TYR A 227 36.41 33.56 -0.61
CA TYR A 227 36.63 34.42 -1.79
C TYR A 227 36.50 35.90 -1.46
#